data_AF-A0A2M7P3S2-F1
#
_entry.id   AF-A0A2M7P3S2-F1
#
_cell.length_a   1.000
_cell.length_b   1.000
_cell.length_c   1.000
_cell.angle_alpha   90.00
_cell.angle_beta   90.00
_cell.angle_gamma   90.00
#
_symmetry.space_group_name_H-M   'P 1'
#
loop_
_entity.id
_entity.type
_entity.pdbx_description
1 polymer ?
#
loop_
_entity_poly.entity_id
_entity_poly.type
_entity_poly.pdbx_seq_one_letter_code
_entity_poly.pdbx_strand_id
1 'polypeptide(L)'
;NLTTNGRLLTARQTTLLNSPALRQIDISLHSFESEKAGPALTTYLAEVLAFVQQARVVQPALFINLRLWNRPLLLADARPDPPQEILRQLAAFFELPPQVVDRLAPAGRLTLAPKVFVSLAPPFTWPHAPGPDLGGRGFCRGLRDHVAILVDGTVVPCCLDAEADIVLGNLLNQPFHEILASPRASRMRQGFARWQVVEPLCRRCSYRQRFQPGVGA
;
A
#
# COMPACT_ATOMS: atom_id res chain seq x y z
N ASN A 1 -3.16 10.66 -3.82
CA ASN A 1 -2.11 9.67 -3.46
C ASN A 1 -2.27 8.45 -4.34
N LEU A 2 -1.16 7.88 -4.80
CA LEU A 2 -1.16 6.63 -5.57
C LEU A 2 -0.43 5.55 -4.78
N THR A 3 -0.97 4.34 -4.78
CA THR A 3 -0.28 3.15 -4.26
C THR A 3 0.02 2.21 -5.42
N THR A 4 1.25 1.70 -5.50
CA THR A 4 1.71 0.84 -6.61
C THR A 4 2.70 -0.23 -6.13
N ASN A 5 2.84 -1.32 -6.89
CA ASN A 5 3.92 -2.29 -6.73
C ASN A 5 5.22 -1.87 -7.45
N GLY A 6 5.20 -0.76 -8.19
CA GLY A 6 6.38 -0.19 -8.82
C GLY A 6 6.73 -0.73 -10.22
N ARG A 7 6.13 -1.85 -10.66
CA ARG A 7 6.54 -2.57 -11.89
C ARG A 7 6.41 -1.75 -13.20
N LEU A 8 5.53 -0.75 -13.21
CA LEU A 8 5.30 0.12 -14.38
C LEU A 8 5.80 1.54 -14.18
N LEU A 9 6.63 1.81 -13.15
CA LEU A 9 7.10 3.17 -12.87
C LEU A 9 7.88 3.74 -14.05
N THR A 10 8.82 2.98 -14.61
CA THR A 10 9.60 3.40 -15.79
C THR A 10 8.68 3.73 -16.97
N ALA A 11 7.75 2.83 -17.29
CA ALA A 11 6.83 3.01 -18.42
C ALA A 11 5.84 4.16 -18.25
N ARG A 12 5.50 4.52 -17.00
CA ARG A 12 4.50 5.57 -16.69
C ARG A 12 5.11 6.82 -16.06
N GLN A 13 6.44 6.93 -16.03
CA GLN A 13 7.17 7.98 -15.32
C GLN A 13 6.71 9.37 -15.74
N THR A 14 6.68 9.65 -17.05
CA THR A 14 6.27 10.95 -17.59
C THR A 14 4.85 11.31 -17.17
N THR A 15 3.91 10.37 -17.27
CA THR A 15 2.52 10.59 -16.87
C THR A 15 2.40 10.88 -15.37
N LEU A 16 3.13 10.14 -14.54
CA LEU A 16 3.08 10.29 -13.08
C LEU A 16 3.68 11.62 -12.64
N LEU A 17 4.88 11.97 -13.13
CA LEU A 17 5.61 13.17 -12.71
C LEU A 17 4.99 14.47 -13.25
N ASN A 18 4.26 14.40 -14.37
CA ASN A 18 3.52 15.54 -14.91
C ASN A 18 2.13 15.72 -14.28
N SER A 19 1.69 14.83 -13.38
CA SER A 19 0.36 14.90 -12.79
C SER A 19 0.32 15.89 -11.61
N PRO A 20 -0.39 17.04 -11.72
CA PRO A 20 -0.47 18.00 -10.62
C PRO A 20 -1.25 17.47 -9.42
N ALA A 21 -2.11 16.47 -9.64
CA ALA A 21 -2.91 15.84 -8.58
C ALA A 21 -2.10 14.80 -7.77
N LEU A 22 -0.92 14.38 -8.24
CA LEU A 22 -0.12 13.37 -7.56
C LEU A 22 0.65 13.99 -6.38
N ARG A 23 0.01 14.03 -5.21
CA ARG A 23 0.61 14.53 -3.95
C ARG A 23 1.63 13.56 -3.34
N GLN A 24 1.39 12.27 -3.44
CA GLN A 24 2.20 11.22 -2.81
C GLN A 24 2.11 9.92 -3.61
N ILE A 25 3.21 9.18 -3.68
CA ILE A 25 3.28 7.81 -4.19
C ILE A 25 3.83 6.85 -3.12
N ASP A 26 3.10 5.76 -2.91
CA ASP A 26 3.43 4.69 -1.99
C ASP A 26 3.81 3.44 -2.80
N ILE A 27 5.09 3.05 -2.76
CA ILE A 27 5.65 1.95 -3.57
C ILE A 27 5.87 0.73 -2.68
N SER A 28 5.13 -0.36 -2.91
CA SER A 28 5.33 -1.64 -2.22
C SER A 28 6.58 -2.36 -2.75
N LEU A 29 7.66 -2.34 -1.97
CA LEU A 29 8.88 -3.07 -2.31
C LEU A 29 8.76 -4.58 -2.04
N HIS A 30 7.94 -4.95 -1.05
CA HIS A 30 7.71 -6.33 -0.64
C HIS A 30 7.02 -7.20 -1.71
N SER A 31 6.34 -6.59 -2.69
CA SER A 31 5.66 -7.33 -3.75
C SER A 31 6.60 -8.13 -4.66
N PHE A 32 7.90 -7.82 -4.63
CA PHE A 32 8.92 -8.48 -5.44
C PHE A 32 9.78 -9.48 -4.64
N GLU A 33 9.56 -9.61 -3.32
CA GLU A 33 10.33 -10.53 -2.47
C GLU A 33 9.93 -12.00 -2.67
N SER A 34 8.65 -12.25 -3.03
CA SER A 34 8.15 -13.59 -3.34
C SER A 34 8.71 -14.14 -4.65
N GLU A 35 9.17 -13.27 -5.54
CA GLU A 35 9.89 -13.63 -6.77
C GLU A 35 11.40 -13.77 -6.46
N LYS A 36 11.75 -14.79 -5.68
CA LYS A 36 13.13 -15.32 -5.41
C LYS A 36 14.26 -14.28 -5.45
N ALA A 37 14.81 -13.93 -4.28
CA ALA A 37 16.03 -13.12 -4.13
C ALA A 37 17.11 -13.45 -5.19
N GLY A 38 17.58 -12.43 -5.91
CA GLY A 38 18.51 -12.57 -7.03
C GLY A 38 18.56 -11.33 -7.94
N PRO A 39 19.14 -11.43 -9.15
CA PRO A 39 19.33 -10.30 -10.08
C PRO A 39 18.06 -9.51 -10.40
N ALA A 40 16.90 -10.17 -10.41
CA ALA A 40 15.62 -9.55 -10.69
C ALA A 40 15.21 -8.53 -9.61
N LEU A 41 15.46 -8.82 -8.32
CA LEU A 41 15.20 -7.88 -7.23
C LEU A 41 16.12 -6.65 -7.33
N THR A 42 17.40 -6.86 -7.67
CA THR A 42 18.35 -5.76 -7.88
C THR A 42 17.92 -4.84 -9.03
N THR A 43 17.52 -5.41 -10.17
CA THR A 43 17.02 -4.63 -11.31
C THR A 43 15.74 -3.85 -10.93
N TYR A 44 14.78 -4.50 -10.29
CA TYR A 44 13.56 -3.86 -9.81
C TYR A 44 13.86 -2.69 -8.87
N LEU A 45 14.75 -2.89 -7.88
CA LEU A 45 15.09 -1.85 -6.92
C LEU A 45 15.82 -0.69 -7.61
N ALA A 46 16.70 -0.98 -8.58
CA ALA A 46 17.36 0.04 -9.39
C ALA A 46 16.38 0.88 -10.20
N GLU A 47 15.36 0.27 -10.83
CA GLU A 47 14.31 0.99 -11.55
C GLU A 47 13.49 1.90 -10.62
N VAL A 48 13.12 1.39 -9.44
CA VAL A 48 12.43 2.17 -8.42
C VAL A 48 13.30 3.37 -7.98
N LEU A 49 14.58 3.14 -7.68
CA LEU A 49 15.48 4.19 -7.23
C LEU A 49 15.76 5.24 -8.30
N ALA A 50 15.86 4.83 -9.58
CA ALA A 50 15.95 5.75 -10.71
C ALA A 50 14.71 6.64 -10.82
N PHE A 51 13.50 6.07 -10.67
CA PHE A 51 12.27 6.85 -10.60
C PHE A 51 12.31 7.85 -9.43
N VAL A 52 12.72 7.40 -8.23
CA VAL A 52 12.82 8.28 -7.05
C VAL A 52 13.77 9.45 -7.28
N GLN A 53 14.93 9.19 -7.89
CA GLN A 53 15.89 10.24 -8.22
C GLN A 53 15.30 11.26 -9.19
N GLN A 54 14.67 10.80 -10.26
CA GLN A 54 14.04 11.68 -11.24
C GLN A 54 12.89 12.49 -10.63
N ALA A 55 12.06 11.84 -9.81
CA ALA A 55 10.93 12.47 -9.14
C ALA A 55 11.37 13.60 -8.20
N ARG A 56 12.49 13.44 -7.49
CA ARG A 56 13.05 14.47 -6.61
C ARG A 56 13.47 15.73 -7.36
N VAL A 57 13.90 15.59 -8.62
CA VAL A 57 14.32 16.72 -9.46
C VAL A 57 13.11 17.39 -10.11
N VAL A 58 12.23 16.61 -10.74
CA VAL A 58 11.11 17.12 -11.54
C VAL A 58 9.94 17.57 -10.67
N GLN A 59 9.69 16.89 -9.55
CA GLN A 59 8.54 17.13 -8.69
C GLN A 59 8.95 17.16 -7.21
N PRO A 60 9.73 18.17 -6.76
CA PRO A 60 10.20 18.28 -5.36
C PRO A 60 9.06 18.45 -4.34
N ALA A 61 7.84 18.69 -4.82
CA ALA A 61 6.62 18.69 -4.01
C ALA A 61 6.16 17.27 -3.60
N LEU A 62 6.48 16.24 -4.40
CA LEU A 62 5.98 14.87 -4.28
C LEU A 62 6.53 14.16 -3.03
N PHE A 63 5.63 13.55 -2.27
CA PHE A 63 6.00 12.62 -1.20
C PHE A 63 6.17 11.21 -1.75
N ILE A 64 7.26 10.54 -1.40
CA ILE A 64 7.54 9.16 -1.81
C ILE A 64 7.69 8.31 -0.56
N ASN A 65 6.93 7.23 -0.48
CA ASN A 65 6.99 6.28 0.62
C ASN A 65 7.26 4.87 0.09
N LEU A 66 8.42 4.33 0.40
CA LEU A 66 8.84 2.97 0.11
C LEU A 66 8.35 2.04 1.22
N ARG A 67 7.55 1.03 0.88
CA ARG A 67 6.81 0.22 1.86
C ARG A 67 7.32 -1.22 1.90
N LEU A 68 7.82 -1.63 3.07
CA LEU A 68 8.25 -2.99 3.38
C LEU A 68 7.29 -3.57 4.43
N TRP A 69 6.27 -4.31 3.99
CA TRP A 69 5.17 -4.77 4.84
C TRP A 69 5.23 -6.28 5.12
N ASN A 70 6.44 -6.78 5.37
CA ASN A 70 6.76 -8.21 5.41
C ASN A 70 7.38 -8.68 6.73
N ARG A 71 7.58 -7.79 7.71
CA ARG A 71 8.29 -8.14 8.95
C ARG A 71 7.32 -8.34 10.13
N PRO A 72 7.36 -9.48 10.84
CA PRO A 72 7.09 -9.49 12.27
C PRO A 72 8.21 -8.70 12.96
N LEU A 73 7.89 -7.61 13.67
CA LEU A 73 8.87 -6.69 14.30
C LEU A 73 9.95 -7.38 15.18
N LEU A 74 9.71 -8.63 15.55
CA LEU A 74 10.58 -9.50 16.33
C LEU A 74 10.97 -10.67 15.44
N LEU A 75 12.22 -10.73 14.99
CA LEU A 75 13.02 -11.93 14.76
C LEU A 75 14.41 -11.45 14.29
N ALA A 76 15.43 -11.99 14.94
CA ALA A 76 16.82 -11.53 14.90
C ALA A 76 17.74 -12.73 14.73
N ASP A 77 17.55 -13.54 13.69
CA ASP A 77 18.38 -14.74 13.48
C ASP A 77 19.00 -14.78 12.07
N ALA A 78 20.30 -14.49 12.05
CA ALA A 78 21.38 -15.10 11.26
C ALA A 78 21.16 -15.55 9.79
N ARG A 79 20.55 -14.74 8.92
CA ARG A 79 20.91 -14.47 7.49
C ARG A 79 20.31 -13.09 7.12
N PRO A 80 20.87 -12.31 6.17
CA PRO A 80 20.18 -11.13 5.70
C PRO A 80 18.90 -11.55 4.96
N ASP A 81 17.78 -11.44 5.65
CA ASP A 81 16.43 -11.58 5.10
C ASP A 81 16.27 -10.56 3.93
N PRO A 82 15.62 -10.90 2.79
CA PRO A 82 15.32 -9.96 1.71
C PRO A 82 14.98 -8.50 2.11
N PRO A 83 14.14 -8.23 3.14
CA PRO A 83 13.94 -6.88 3.66
C PRO A 83 15.20 -6.19 4.20
N GLN A 84 16.13 -6.90 4.85
CA GLN A 84 17.41 -6.32 5.30
C GLN A 84 18.29 -5.93 4.11
N GLU A 85 18.31 -6.75 3.06
CA GLU A 85 19.06 -6.46 1.84
C GLU A 85 18.52 -5.19 1.15
N ILE A 86 17.18 -5.08 1.02
CA ILE A 86 16.55 -3.87 0.49
C ILE A 86 16.93 -2.66 1.34
N LEU A 87 16.87 -2.76 2.67
CA LEU A 87 17.23 -1.65 3.56
C LEU A 87 18.71 -1.23 3.42
N ARG A 88 19.62 -2.18 3.24
CA ARG A 88 21.05 -1.88 2.97
C ARG A 88 21.22 -1.18 1.63
N GLN A 89 20.56 -1.64 0.57
CA GLN A 89 20.63 -0.99 -0.75
C GLN A 89 20.06 0.43 -0.72
N LEU A 90 18.95 0.64 0.00
CA LEU A 90 18.40 1.98 0.22
C LEU A 90 19.39 2.85 1.01
N ALA A 91 19.96 2.36 2.10
CA ALA A 91 20.94 3.11 2.88
C ALA A 91 22.17 3.49 2.05
N ALA A 92 22.69 2.57 1.23
CA ALA A 92 23.81 2.84 0.32
C ALA A 92 23.45 3.88 -0.75
N PHE A 93 22.29 3.74 -1.40
CA PHE A 93 21.82 4.67 -2.44
C PHE A 93 21.62 6.10 -1.93
N PHE A 94 21.13 6.25 -0.70
CA PHE A 94 20.92 7.55 -0.05
C PHE A 94 22.11 8.02 0.80
N GLU A 95 23.25 7.33 0.73
CA GLU A 95 24.49 7.65 1.48
C GLU A 95 24.26 7.79 3.00
N LEU A 96 23.39 6.94 3.55
CA LEU A 96 23.03 6.94 4.96
C LEU A 96 24.02 6.09 5.79
N PRO A 97 24.32 6.49 7.04
CA PRO A 97 25.12 5.65 7.92
C PRO A 97 24.46 4.27 8.13
N PRO A 98 25.22 3.15 8.11
CA PRO A 98 24.66 1.80 8.23
C PRO A 98 23.76 1.60 9.47
N GLN A 99 24.09 2.27 10.56
CA GLN A 99 23.38 2.22 11.86
C GLN A 99 21.96 2.82 11.80
N VAL A 100 21.62 3.55 10.74
CA VAL A 100 20.30 4.15 10.57
C VAL A 100 19.24 3.08 10.30
N VAL A 101 19.63 1.95 9.68
CA VAL A 101 18.75 0.80 9.45
C VAL A 101 18.28 0.19 10.77
N ASP A 102 19.15 0.13 11.78
CA ASP A 102 18.82 -0.41 13.11
C ASP A 102 17.77 0.45 13.85
N ARG A 103 17.74 1.76 13.56
CA ARG A 103 16.77 2.71 14.12
C ARG A 103 15.37 2.58 13.53
N LEU A 104 15.20 1.84 12.42
CA LEU A 104 13.90 1.68 11.76
C LEU A 104 12.95 0.75 12.54
N ALA A 105 13.49 -0.24 13.27
CA ALA A 105 12.72 -1.23 14.00
C ALA A 105 11.74 -0.64 15.05
N PRO A 106 12.15 0.31 15.92
CA PRO A 106 11.24 0.90 16.90
C PRO A 106 10.29 1.96 16.32
N ALA A 107 10.70 2.70 15.28
CA ALA A 107 9.93 3.82 14.74
C ALA A 107 8.93 3.42 13.63
N GLY A 108 9.14 2.27 12.97
CA GLY A 108 8.33 1.82 11.83
C GLY A 108 8.44 2.72 10.58
N ARG A 109 9.23 3.79 10.63
CA ARG A 109 9.48 4.71 9.52
C ARG A 109 10.85 5.36 9.63
N LEU A 110 11.48 5.57 8.49
CA LEU A 110 12.75 6.27 8.36
C LEU A 110 12.68 7.27 7.19
N THR A 111 13.23 8.46 7.39
CA THR A 111 13.44 9.45 6.32
C THR A 111 14.74 9.13 5.60
N LEU A 112 14.67 8.91 4.29
CA LEU A 112 15.83 8.62 3.44
C LEU A 112 16.41 9.88 2.79
N ALA A 113 15.53 10.80 2.41
CA ALA A 113 15.85 12.12 1.86
C ALA A 113 14.66 13.05 2.11
N PRO A 114 14.77 14.38 1.84
CA PRO A 114 13.60 15.26 1.90
C PRO A 114 12.43 14.68 1.11
N LYS A 115 11.30 14.46 1.79
CA LYS A 115 10.05 13.86 1.27
C LYS A 115 10.15 12.42 0.74
N VAL A 116 11.25 11.73 0.98
CA VAL A 116 11.40 10.30 0.67
C VAL A 116 11.56 9.52 1.96
N PHE A 117 10.71 8.52 2.15
CA PHE A 117 10.66 7.72 3.37
C PHE A 117 10.64 6.24 3.04
N VAL A 118 11.10 5.43 3.97
CA VAL A 118 10.76 4.00 4.04
C VAL A 118 9.89 3.75 5.26
N SER A 119 8.88 2.91 5.13
CA SER A 119 7.99 2.50 6.22
C SER A 119 7.88 0.98 6.31
N LEU A 120 7.91 0.50 7.55
CA LEU A 120 7.67 -0.88 7.92
C LEU A 120 6.24 -1.02 8.45
N ALA A 121 5.58 -2.12 8.11
CA ALA A 121 4.33 -2.50 8.75
C ALA A 121 4.28 -4.03 8.90
N PRO A 122 3.56 -4.55 9.91
CA PRO A 122 3.32 -5.98 9.98
C PRO A 122 2.52 -6.45 8.76
N PRO A 123 2.72 -7.69 8.29
CA PRO A 123 1.89 -8.26 7.24
C PRO A 123 0.42 -8.32 7.68
N PHE A 124 -0.47 -8.49 6.71
CA PHE A 124 -1.88 -8.73 6.98
C PHE A 124 -2.41 -9.83 6.07
N THR A 125 -3.46 -10.50 6.53
CA THR A 125 -4.12 -11.54 5.74
C THR A 125 -5.14 -10.90 4.81
N TRP A 126 -5.03 -11.21 3.53
CA TRP A 126 -6.01 -10.83 2.53
C TRP A 126 -7.37 -11.45 2.86
N PRO A 127 -8.48 -10.71 2.66
CA PRO A 127 -9.80 -11.17 3.09
C PRO A 127 -10.35 -12.35 2.27
N HIS A 128 -9.72 -12.66 1.14
CA HIS A 128 -10.01 -13.81 0.27
C HIS A 128 -9.41 -15.12 0.79
N ALA A 129 -8.32 -15.04 1.55
CA ALA A 129 -7.73 -16.22 2.16
C ALA A 129 -8.68 -16.80 3.22
N PRO A 130 -8.67 -18.13 3.44
CA PRO A 130 -9.38 -18.74 4.56
C PRO A 130 -9.02 -18.02 5.87
N GLY A 131 -10.02 -17.58 6.61
CA GLY A 131 -9.84 -16.79 7.81
C GLY A 131 -11.10 -16.73 8.65
N PRO A 132 -10.98 -16.44 9.96
CA PRO A 132 -12.12 -16.36 10.85
C PRO A 132 -13.01 -15.16 10.50
N ASP A 133 -14.29 -15.28 10.81
CA ASP A 133 -15.17 -14.13 10.87
C ASP A 133 -14.77 -13.24 12.06
N LEU A 134 -14.27 -12.03 11.78
CA LEU A 134 -13.85 -11.08 12.81
C LEU A 134 -15.04 -10.27 13.37
N GLY A 135 -16.28 -10.64 13.02
CA GLY A 135 -17.52 -10.08 13.55
C GLY A 135 -18.05 -8.85 12.81
N GLY A 136 -19.29 -8.49 13.09
CA GLY A 136 -20.00 -7.37 12.44
C GLY A 136 -19.67 -5.98 12.96
N ARG A 137 -18.86 -5.86 14.02
CA ARG A 137 -18.46 -4.55 14.60
C ARG A 137 -17.08 -4.15 14.09
N GLY A 138 -16.93 -2.92 13.63
CA GLY A 138 -15.65 -2.34 13.27
C GLY A 138 -15.73 -1.17 12.29
N PHE A 139 -14.61 -0.49 12.13
CA PHE A 139 -14.47 0.69 11.28
C PHE A 139 -13.53 0.39 10.10
N CYS A 140 -13.81 1.01 8.95
CA CYS A 140 -12.93 1.01 7.78
C CYS A 140 -13.06 2.34 7.04
N ARG A 141 -12.01 2.72 6.31
CA ARG A 141 -11.97 3.96 5.50
C ARG A 141 -12.39 3.75 4.04
N GLY A 142 -12.70 2.52 3.64
CA GLY A 142 -13.14 2.19 2.29
C GLY A 142 -14.43 2.94 1.94
N LEU A 143 -14.52 3.42 0.70
CA LEU A 143 -15.59 4.29 0.18
C LEU A 143 -15.73 5.68 0.85
N ARG A 144 -14.87 5.99 1.82
CA ARG A 144 -14.75 7.33 2.41
C ARG A 144 -13.52 8.05 1.87
N ASP A 145 -12.36 7.43 2.02
CA ASP A 145 -11.06 8.03 1.67
C ASP A 145 -10.48 7.43 0.38
N HIS A 146 -10.99 6.27 -0.05
CA HIS A 146 -10.51 5.54 -1.22
C HIS A 146 -11.56 4.56 -1.76
N VAL A 147 -11.35 4.12 -3.00
CA VAL A 147 -12.08 3.06 -3.72
C VAL A 147 -11.08 2.40 -4.68
N ALA A 148 -11.37 1.20 -5.19
CA ALA A 148 -10.54 0.55 -6.20
C ALA A 148 -11.33 0.31 -7.49
N ILE A 149 -10.59 0.33 -8.59
CA ILE A 149 -11.08 0.05 -9.94
C ILE A 149 -10.21 -1.09 -10.47
N LEU A 150 -10.83 -2.20 -10.83
CA LEU A 150 -10.17 -3.37 -11.40
C LEU A 150 -9.89 -3.16 -12.90
N VAL A 151 -9.09 -4.06 -13.48
CA VAL A 151 -8.57 -3.92 -14.85
C VAL A 151 -9.66 -3.85 -15.92
N ASP A 152 -10.82 -4.44 -15.66
CA ASP A 152 -12.00 -4.46 -16.52
C ASP A 152 -12.94 -3.25 -16.30
N GLY A 153 -12.54 -2.30 -15.45
CA GLY A 153 -13.34 -1.12 -15.09
C GLY A 153 -14.31 -1.37 -13.93
N THR A 154 -14.34 -2.57 -13.34
CA THR A 154 -15.20 -2.90 -12.21
C THR A 154 -14.77 -2.11 -10.96
N VAL A 155 -15.72 -1.43 -10.33
CA VAL A 155 -15.50 -0.63 -9.12
C VAL A 155 -15.82 -1.46 -7.89
N VAL A 156 -14.87 -1.54 -6.97
CA VAL A 156 -14.92 -2.31 -5.72
C VAL A 156 -14.54 -1.39 -4.54
N PRO A 157 -14.97 -1.68 -3.29
CA PRO A 157 -14.84 -0.76 -2.17
C PRO A 157 -13.39 -0.45 -1.74
N CYS A 158 -12.45 -1.37 -1.99
CA CYS A 158 -11.02 -1.17 -1.72
C CYS A 158 -10.17 -2.18 -2.49
N CYS A 159 -8.85 -1.95 -2.58
CA CYS A 159 -7.92 -2.84 -3.30
C CYS A 159 -7.78 -4.24 -2.71
N LEU A 160 -8.25 -4.48 -1.47
CA LEU A 160 -8.26 -5.82 -0.87
C LEU A 160 -9.38 -6.71 -1.42
N ASP A 161 -10.33 -6.13 -2.17
CA ASP A 161 -11.36 -6.86 -2.91
C ASP A 161 -10.90 -7.16 -4.35
N ALA A 162 -9.75 -7.84 -4.47
CA ALA A 162 -9.13 -8.13 -5.77
C ALA A 162 -9.96 -9.07 -6.66
N GLU A 163 -10.74 -9.97 -6.05
CA GLU A 163 -11.61 -10.95 -6.74
C GLU A 163 -13.03 -10.41 -7.05
N ALA A 164 -13.28 -9.12 -6.76
CA ALA A 164 -14.56 -8.47 -7.01
C ALA A 164 -15.77 -9.07 -6.27
N ASP A 165 -15.61 -9.53 -5.03
CA ASP A 165 -16.73 -10.02 -4.21
C ASP A 165 -17.78 -8.92 -3.94
N ILE A 166 -17.34 -7.65 -3.91
CA ILE A 166 -18.18 -6.49 -3.66
C ILE A 166 -18.17 -5.57 -4.89
N VAL A 167 -18.77 -6.05 -5.99
CA VAL A 167 -19.06 -5.21 -7.16
C VAL A 167 -20.02 -4.07 -6.80
N LEU A 168 -19.61 -2.83 -7.07
CA LEU A 168 -20.41 -1.61 -6.90
C LEU A 168 -20.96 -1.06 -8.23
N GLY A 169 -20.30 -1.38 -9.34
CA GLY A 169 -20.62 -0.93 -10.69
C GLY A 169 -19.42 -1.10 -11.62
N ASN A 170 -19.52 -0.63 -12.87
CA ASN A 170 -18.42 -0.66 -13.83
C ASN A 170 -18.34 0.67 -14.60
N LEU A 171 -17.16 1.27 -14.65
CA LEU A 171 -16.92 2.59 -15.26
C LEU A 171 -17.14 2.65 -16.77
N LEU A 172 -17.09 1.51 -17.45
CA LEU A 172 -17.36 1.43 -18.89
C LEU A 172 -18.87 1.59 -19.18
N ASN A 173 -19.71 1.32 -18.19
CA ASN A 173 -21.18 1.25 -18.35
C ASN A 173 -21.92 2.29 -17.52
N GLN A 174 -21.30 2.86 -16.48
CA GLN A 174 -21.98 3.74 -15.53
C GLN A 174 -21.08 4.90 -15.07
N PRO A 175 -21.61 6.14 -14.97
CA PRO A 175 -20.88 7.27 -14.41
C PRO A 175 -20.41 6.99 -12.99
N PHE A 176 -19.14 7.33 -12.70
CA PHE A 176 -18.52 7.02 -11.42
C PHE A 176 -19.27 7.55 -10.19
N HIS A 177 -19.83 8.77 -10.29
CA HIS A 177 -20.58 9.37 -9.19
C HIS A 177 -21.86 8.59 -8.84
N GLU A 178 -22.51 7.98 -9.84
CA GLU A 178 -23.69 7.13 -9.63
C GLU A 178 -23.30 5.80 -8.96
N ILE A 179 -22.19 5.20 -9.37
CA ILE A 179 -21.63 3.99 -8.73
C ILE A 179 -21.41 4.25 -7.23
N LEU A 180 -20.82 5.39 -6.88
CA LEU A 180 -20.55 5.78 -5.48
C LEU A 180 -21.81 6.18 -4.70
N ALA A 181 -22.87 6.59 -5.39
CA ALA A 181 -24.17 6.88 -4.82
C ALA A 181 -25.07 5.64 -4.68
N SER A 182 -24.68 4.51 -5.27
CA SER A 182 -25.47 3.27 -5.26
C SER A 182 -25.90 2.84 -3.85
N PRO A 183 -27.05 2.16 -3.70
CA PRO A 183 -27.52 1.69 -2.40
C PRO A 183 -26.50 0.82 -1.66
N ARG A 184 -25.74 -0.03 -2.38
CA ARG A 184 -24.69 -0.87 -1.77
C ARG A 184 -23.53 -0.03 -1.23
N ALA A 185 -22.97 0.87 -2.05
CA ALA A 185 -21.88 1.75 -1.63
C ALA A 185 -22.28 2.65 -0.45
N SER A 186 -23.50 3.22 -0.50
CA SER A 186 -24.04 4.06 0.56
C SER A 186 -24.25 3.30 1.87
N ARG A 187 -24.79 2.06 1.83
CA ARG A 187 -24.93 1.22 3.04
C ARG A 187 -23.58 0.89 3.67
N MET A 188 -22.57 0.56 2.86
CA MET A 188 -21.23 0.29 3.35
C MET A 188 -20.61 1.52 4.02
N ARG A 189 -20.64 2.68 3.33
CA ARG A 189 -20.09 3.94 3.85
C ARG A 189 -20.74 4.34 5.17
N GLN A 190 -22.07 4.25 5.26
CA GLN A 190 -22.82 4.51 6.50
C GLN A 190 -22.55 3.46 7.59
N GLY A 191 -22.44 2.18 7.20
CA GLY A 191 -22.09 1.09 8.10
C GLY A 191 -20.75 1.37 8.79
N PHE A 192 -19.70 1.60 8.01
CA PHE A 192 -18.37 1.91 8.56
C PHE A 192 -18.38 3.15 9.46
N ALA A 193 -19.12 4.21 9.09
CA ALA A 193 -19.27 5.40 9.93
C ALA A 193 -19.93 5.11 11.29
N ARG A 194 -20.81 4.09 11.36
CA ARG A 194 -21.48 3.61 12.58
C ARG A 194 -20.78 2.41 13.23
N TRP A 195 -19.53 2.12 12.88
CA TRP A 195 -18.78 0.96 13.38
C TRP A 195 -19.43 -0.39 13.07
N GLN A 196 -20.09 -0.50 11.92
CA GLN A 196 -20.78 -1.69 11.43
C GLN A 196 -20.16 -2.18 10.12
N VAL A 197 -19.87 -3.47 10.06
CA VAL A 197 -19.35 -4.16 8.86
C VAL A 197 -20.49 -4.94 8.23
N VAL A 198 -20.92 -4.50 7.04
CA VAL A 198 -22.10 -5.03 6.36
C VAL A 198 -21.81 -6.03 5.24
N GLU A 199 -20.56 -6.11 4.77
CA GLU A 199 -20.15 -7.01 3.68
C GLU A 199 -19.36 -8.22 4.22
N PRO A 200 -19.64 -9.45 3.74
CA PRO A 200 -18.96 -10.67 4.20
C PRO A 200 -17.44 -10.64 4.05
N LEU A 201 -16.93 -10.13 2.93
CA LEU A 201 -15.49 -10.00 2.71
C LEU A 201 -14.85 -9.12 3.79
N CYS A 202 -15.47 -7.98 4.10
CA CYS A 202 -14.98 -7.05 5.11
C CYS A 202 -15.00 -7.66 6.52
N ARG A 203 -15.90 -8.62 6.81
CA ARG A 203 -15.92 -9.33 8.10
C ARG A 203 -14.69 -10.19 8.32
N ARG A 204 -14.09 -10.71 7.25
CA ARG A 204 -12.84 -11.51 7.27
C ARG A 204 -11.57 -10.67 7.10
N CYS A 205 -11.71 -9.38 6.82
CA CYS A 205 -10.57 -8.50 6.52
C CYS A 205 -9.79 -8.12 7.78
N SER A 206 -8.61 -8.72 7.98
CA SER A 206 -7.71 -8.38 9.09
C SER A 206 -7.18 -6.93 9.02
N TYR A 207 -7.05 -6.35 7.82
CA TYR A 207 -6.56 -4.98 7.64
C TYR A 207 -7.38 -3.94 8.43
N ARG A 208 -8.69 -4.15 8.60
CA ARG A 208 -9.56 -3.22 9.34
C ARG A 208 -9.23 -3.15 10.84
N GLN A 209 -8.53 -4.14 11.39
CA GLN A 209 -8.13 -4.15 12.80
C GLN A 209 -7.15 -3.01 13.13
N ARG A 210 -6.46 -2.45 12.13
CA ARG A 210 -5.58 -1.27 12.29
C ARG A 210 -6.31 0.00 12.72
N PHE A 211 -7.63 0.03 12.62
CA PHE A 211 -8.43 1.20 12.98
C PHE A 211 -9.21 1.02 14.30
N GLN A 212 -8.95 -0.05 15.04
CA GLN A 212 -9.57 -0.30 16.34
C GLN A 212 -9.10 0.73 17.37
N PRO A 213 -9.98 1.26 18.24
CA PRO A 213 -9.56 2.16 19.32
C PRO A 213 -8.58 1.43 20.23
N GLY A 214 -7.46 2.07 20.56
CA GLY A 214 -6.42 1.49 21.43
C GLY A 214 -5.30 0.72 20.71
N VAL A 215 -5.40 0.51 19.40
CA VAL A 215 -4.26 0.08 18.57
C VAL A 215 -3.67 1.34 17.95
N GLY A 216 -2.49 1.76 18.45
CA GLY A 216 -1.85 3.03 18.09
C GLY A 216 -1.77 3.26 16.57
N ALA A 217 -2.24 4.44 16.15
CA ALA A 217 -2.02 4.99 14.82
C ALA A 217 -0.99 6.11 14.90
#